data_AF-A0AAE2BH52-F1
#
_entry.id   AF-A0AAE2BH52-F1
#
_cell.length_a   1.000
_cell.length_b   1.000
_cell.length_c   1.000
_cell.angle_alpha   90.00
_cell.angle_beta   90.00
_cell.angle_gamma   90.00
#
_symmetry.space_group_name_H-M   'P 1'
#
loop_
_entity.id
_entity.type
_entity.pdbx_description
1 polymer ?
#
loop_
_entity_poly.entity_id
_entity_poly.type
_entity_poly.pdbx_seq_one_letter_code
_entity_poly.pdbx_strand_id
1 'polypeptide(L)'
;MCEPELGMDVDSANTIMKEVDVIIQSAANTAFDDRYDSLLEANVNGPQRLMRFAKRCNNLILFVHISTAFVNGEREGVIPEKPMTMGENRRKNISASFPQLDIANEMNIAFKSITSASADQLDTTIYSKKLGLERARFYGWYDGYQLTKAMGEMIINECKADTPVLIIRPTIIESSYEEPFPGWIQGYKAADPVLISYGKGQLPAFLGDPEIPSDIIPVDMVVNTIIAATAKHGIQHKPELSVYHAASSVLNPLRIYDIF
;
A
#
# COMPACT_ATOMS: atom_id res chain seq x y z
N MET A 1 -14.06 -8.17 0.00
CA MET A 1 -13.50 -7.53 -1.23
C MET A 1 -13.15 -8.53 -2.33
N CYS A 2 -12.67 -9.74 -2.03
CA CYS A 2 -12.24 -10.70 -3.06
C CYS A 2 -13.42 -11.43 -3.75
N GLU A 3 -14.62 -11.35 -3.18
CA GLU A 3 -15.85 -11.98 -3.68
C GLU A 3 -16.61 -11.08 -4.68
N PRO A 4 -17.50 -11.65 -5.52
CA PRO A 4 -18.45 -10.87 -6.35
C PRO A 4 -19.26 -9.87 -5.52
N GLU A 5 -19.55 -8.68 -6.08
CA GLU A 5 -20.20 -7.56 -5.36
C GLU A 5 -19.53 -7.27 -4.00
N LEU A 6 -18.22 -7.49 -3.92
CA LEU A 6 -17.38 -7.33 -2.72
C LEU A 6 -17.72 -8.26 -1.55
N GLY A 7 -18.63 -9.22 -1.76
CA GLY A 7 -19.18 -10.11 -0.74
C GLY A 7 -20.50 -9.63 -0.13
N MET A 8 -21.12 -8.59 -0.70
CA MET A 8 -22.40 -8.04 -0.23
C MET A 8 -23.59 -8.74 -0.90
N ASP A 9 -24.71 -8.78 -0.21
CA ASP A 9 -25.99 -9.13 -0.84
C ASP A 9 -26.46 -8.00 -1.79
N VAL A 10 -27.39 -8.34 -2.67
CA VAL A 10 -27.85 -7.44 -3.74
C VAL A 10 -28.51 -6.18 -3.20
N ASP A 11 -29.25 -6.27 -2.09
CA ASP A 11 -29.98 -5.13 -1.53
C ASP A 11 -29.02 -4.15 -0.85
N SER A 12 -28.06 -4.67 -0.08
CA SER A 12 -26.97 -3.86 0.49
C SER A 12 -26.14 -3.19 -0.58
N ALA A 13 -25.72 -3.94 -1.62
CA ALA A 13 -24.96 -3.39 -2.74
C ALA A 13 -25.73 -2.27 -3.47
N ASN A 14 -27.02 -2.47 -3.73
CA ASN A 14 -27.87 -1.47 -4.37
C ASN A 14 -28.07 -0.21 -3.53
N THR A 15 -28.21 -0.36 -2.21
CA THR A 15 -28.35 0.77 -1.29
C THR A 15 -27.06 1.59 -1.28
N ILE A 16 -25.92 0.94 -1.12
CA ILE A 16 -24.60 1.60 -1.13
C ILE A 16 -24.36 2.30 -2.47
N MET A 17 -24.63 1.64 -3.60
CA MET A 17 -24.47 2.27 -4.93
C MET A 17 -25.31 3.54 -5.10
N LYS A 18 -26.46 3.65 -4.43
CA LYS A 18 -27.33 4.83 -4.52
C LYS A 18 -26.94 5.96 -3.59
N GLU A 19 -26.32 5.64 -2.45
CA GLU A 19 -26.18 6.59 -1.34
C GLU A 19 -24.73 7.00 -1.05
N VAL A 20 -23.73 6.23 -1.49
CA VAL A 20 -22.34 6.50 -1.11
C VAL A 20 -21.76 7.70 -1.86
N ASP A 21 -21.29 8.69 -1.10
CA ASP A 21 -20.59 9.85 -1.61
C ASP A 21 -19.06 9.66 -1.64
N VAL A 22 -18.51 8.96 -0.65
CA VAL A 22 -17.06 8.75 -0.51
C VAL A 22 -16.76 7.31 -0.17
N ILE A 23 -15.82 6.71 -0.89
CA ILE A 23 -15.30 5.37 -0.60
C ILE A 23 -13.86 5.51 -0.12
N ILE A 24 -13.55 5.04 1.09
CA ILE A 24 -12.19 5.01 1.64
C ILE A 24 -11.70 3.56 1.71
N GLN A 25 -10.80 3.20 0.79
CA GLN A 25 -10.16 1.90 0.77
C GLN A 25 -8.90 1.90 1.64
N SER A 26 -9.05 1.49 2.90
CA SER A 26 -7.91 1.18 3.78
C SER A 26 -7.59 -0.33 3.86
N ALA A 27 -8.45 -1.19 3.33
CA ALA A 27 -8.25 -2.64 3.38
C ALA A 27 -7.14 -3.07 2.41
N ALA A 28 -6.11 -3.68 2.97
CA ALA A 28 -4.95 -4.23 2.27
C ALA A 28 -4.35 -5.39 3.08
N ASN A 29 -3.63 -6.28 2.41
CA ASN A 29 -2.72 -7.19 3.10
C ASN A 29 -1.39 -6.48 3.29
N THR A 30 -0.97 -6.36 4.55
CA THR A 30 0.24 -5.62 4.97
C THR A 30 1.36 -6.55 5.45
N ALA A 31 1.18 -7.87 5.36
CA ALA A 31 2.20 -8.82 5.72
C ALA A 31 3.33 -8.83 4.67
N PHE A 32 4.52 -8.39 5.09
CA PHE A 32 5.71 -8.29 4.22
C PHE A 32 6.17 -9.65 3.68
N ASP A 33 5.82 -10.73 4.37
CA ASP A 33 6.25 -12.09 4.06
C ASP A 33 5.08 -13.00 3.65
N ASP A 34 3.96 -12.48 3.17
CA ASP A 34 2.84 -13.33 2.74
C ASP A 34 3.05 -13.93 1.34
N ARG A 35 2.23 -14.92 1.01
CA ARG A 35 2.16 -15.55 -0.31
C ARG A 35 1.89 -14.51 -1.40
N TYR A 36 2.63 -14.58 -2.50
CA TYR A 36 2.55 -13.60 -3.57
C TYR A 36 1.16 -13.51 -4.20
N ASP A 37 0.49 -14.65 -4.38
CA ASP A 37 -0.87 -14.70 -4.89
C ASP A 37 -1.90 -14.08 -3.95
N SER A 38 -1.72 -14.27 -2.64
CA SER A 38 -2.58 -13.64 -1.62
C SER A 38 -2.37 -12.13 -1.57
N LEU A 39 -1.11 -11.67 -1.74
CA LEU A 39 -0.79 -10.24 -1.88
C LEU A 39 -1.41 -9.64 -3.15
N LEU A 40 -1.28 -10.30 -4.30
CA LEU A 40 -1.89 -9.85 -5.57
C LEU A 40 -3.41 -9.77 -5.46
N GLU A 41 -4.04 -10.77 -4.83
CA GLU A 41 -5.49 -10.79 -4.64
C GLU A 41 -5.95 -9.62 -3.77
N ALA A 42 -5.32 -9.41 -2.61
CA ALA A 42 -5.72 -8.36 -1.68
C ALA A 42 -5.37 -6.94 -2.19
N ASN A 43 -4.17 -6.76 -2.74
CA ASN A 43 -3.60 -5.44 -3.03
C ASN A 43 -3.75 -5.00 -4.48
N VAL A 44 -4.13 -5.89 -5.40
CA VAL A 44 -4.35 -5.56 -6.82
C VAL A 44 -5.79 -5.85 -7.24
N ASN A 45 -6.25 -7.10 -7.10
CA ASN A 45 -7.61 -7.46 -7.51
C ASN A 45 -8.68 -6.81 -6.62
N GLY A 46 -8.46 -6.78 -5.30
CA GLY A 46 -9.33 -6.07 -4.35
C GLY A 46 -9.60 -4.62 -4.75
N PRO A 47 -8.58 -3.75 -4.87
CA PRO A 47 -8.75 -2.38 -5.36
C PRO A 47 -9.40 -2.30 -6.74
N GLN A 48 -9.07 -3.22 -7.67
CA GLN A 48 -9.71 -3.23 -9.00
C GLN A 48 -11.22 -3.47 -8.90
N ARG A 49 -11.64 -4.47 -8.12
CA ARG A 49 -13.06 -4.80 -7.90
C ARG A 49 -13.78 -3.64 -7.22
N LEU A 50 -13.17 -3.04 -6.20
CA LEU A 50 -13.74 -1.92 -5.48
C LEU A 50 -13.87 -0.68 -6.38
N MET A 51 -12.88 -0.38 -7.23
CA MET A 51 -12.97 0.70 -8.21
C MET A 51 -14.07 0.45 -9.25
N ARG A 52 -14.25 -0.80 -9.71
CA ARG A 52 -15.36 -1.16 -10.60
C ARG A 52 -16.73 -0.95 -9.95
N PHE A 53 -16.85 -1.31 -8.66
CA PHE A 53 -18.05 -1.03 -7.87
C PHE A 53 -18.28 0.47 -7.68
N ALA A 54 -17.23 1.21 -7.34
CA ALA A 54 -17.24 2.66 -7.17
C ALA A 54 -17.77 3.39 -8.40
N LYS A 55 -17.37 2.97 -9.60
CA LYS A 55 -17.87 3.53 -10.88
C LYS A 55 -19.36 3.31 -11.15
N ARG A 56 -20.00 2.40 -10.41
CA ARG A 56 -21.45 2.15 -10.48
C ARG A 56 -22.22 2.96 -9.43
N CYS A 57 -21.53 3.68 -8.55
CA CYS A 57 -22.15 4.47 -7.50
C CYS A 57 -22.59 5.83 -8.06
N ASN A 58 -23.86 6.18 -7.87
CA ASN A 58 -24.49 7.32 -8.53
C ASN A 58 -24.00 8.67 -8.00
N ASN A 59 -23.70 8.73 -6.70
CA ASN A 59 -23.35 9.97 -6.00
C ASN A 59 -21.87 10.02 -5.65
N LEU A 60 -21.03 9.12 -6.18
CA LEU A 60 -19.64 9.05 -5.75
C LEU A 60 -18.88 10.32 -6.14
N ILE A 61 -18.47 11.06 -5.12
CA ILE A 61 -17.71 12.30 -5.19
C ILE A 61 -16.21 12.00 -5.18
N LEU A 62 -15.77 11.03 -4.37
CA LEU A 62 -14.34 10.76 -4.20
C LEU A 62 -14.05 9.30 -3.84
N PHE A 63 -13.04 8.73 -4.50
CA PHE A 63 -12.45 7.45 -4.13
C PHE A 63 -11.08 7.67 -3.47
N VAL A 64 -10.92 7.24 -2.24
CA VAL A 64 -9.67 7.35 -1.48
C VAL A 64 -9.01 5.98 -1.39
N HIS A 65 -7.75 5.87 -1.81
CA HIS A 65 -6.94 4.67 -1.72
C HIS A 65 -5.77 4.88 -0.76
N ILE A 66 -5.70 4.07 0.30
CA ILE A 66 -4.54 4.06 1.19
C ILE A 66 -3.49 3.13 0.61
N SER A 67 -2.37 3.70 0.19
CA SER A 67 -1.20 3.02 -0.35
C SER A 67 -0.07 2.99 0.68
N THR A 68 1.18 3.17 0.24
CA THR A 68 2.36 3.31 1.09
C THR A 68 3.42 4.14 0.37
N ALA A 69 4.25 4.89 1.09
CA ALA A 69 5.38 5.61 0.49
C ALA A 69 6.42 4.66 -0.12
N PHE A 70 6.43 3.39 0.31
CA PHE A 70 7.36 2.36 -0.16
C PHE A 70 7.07 1.84 -1.58
N VAL A 71 5.94 2.21 -2.19
CA VAL A 71 5.73 1.97 -3.63
C VAL A 71 6.79 2.67 -4.48
N ASN A 72 7.53 3.62 -3.92
CA ASN A 72 8.65 4.26 -4.60
C ASN A 72 9.91 3.38 -4.73
N GLY A 73 9.97 2.22 -4.07
CA GLY A 73 11.04 1.22 -4.24
C GLY A 73 12.45 1.80 -4.06
N GLU A 74 13.37 1.45 -4.95
CA GLU A 74 14.78 1.89 -4.93
C GLU A 74 15.02 3.39 -5.25
N ARG A 75 13.98 4.22 -5.41
CA ARG A 75 14.18 5.65 -5.69
C ARG A 75 14.83 6.37 -4.51
N GLU A 76 15.70 7.32 -4.82
CA GLU A 76 16.43 8.13 -3.84
C GLU A 76 16.19 9.63 -4.04
N GLY A 77 16.46 10.40 -2.98
CA GLY A 77 16.30 11.84 -2.96
C GLY A 77 14.84 12.27 -2.74
N VAL A 78 14.51 13.49 -3.16
CA VAL A 78 13.15 14.04 -3.03
C VAL A 78 12.25 13.43 -4.10
N ILE A 79 11.27 12.64 -3.67
CA ILE A 79 10.36 11.94 -4.58
C ILE A 79 9.05 12.72 -4.69
N PRO A 80 8.66 13.18 -5.88
CA PRO A 80 7.42 13.96 -6.03
C PRO A 80 6.18 13.06 -5.88
N GLU A 81 5.09 13.67 -5.41
CA GLU A 81 3.76 13.07 -5.26
C GLU A 81 3.09 12.88 -6.62
N LYS A 82 3.62 11.95 -7.43
CA LYS A 82 3.10 11.63 -8.76
C LYS A 82 2.36 10.29 -8.79
N PRO A 83 1.26 10.18 -9.57
CA PRO A 83 0.59 8.91 -9.86
C PRO A 83 1.54 7.91 -10.49
N MET A 84 1.29 6.62 -10.28
CA MET A 84 1.96 5.55 -11.01
C MET A 84 1.23 5.23 -12.31
N THR A 85 1.98 4.99 -13.38
CA THR A 85 1.44 4.54 -14.66
C THR A 85 1.76 3.06 -14.91
N MET A 86 0.92 2.41 -15.73
CA MET A 86 1.10 1.01 -16.10
C MET A 86 2.47 0.76 -16.72
N GLY A 87 3.10 -0.35 -16.36
CA GLY A 87 4.41 -0.74 -16.90
C GLY A 87 5.61 -0.12 -16.19
N GLU A 88 5.40 0.82 -15.26
CA GLU A 88 6.49 1.43 -14.50
C GLU A 88 7.24 0.40 -13.62
N ASN A 89 8.53 0.65 -13.42
CA ASN A 89 9.37 -0.06 -12.46
C ASN A 89 10.18 0.94 -11.62
N ARG A 90 10.90 0.47 -10.60
CA ARG A 90 11.69 1.30 -9.67
C ARG A 90 13.18 1.02 -9.71
N ARG A 91 13.61 0.15 -10.63
CA ARG A 91 15.01 -0.26 -10.74
C ARG A 91 15.88 0.89 -11.24
N LYS A 92 17.04 1.05 -10.60
CA LYS A 92 18.04 2.03 -11.05
C LYS A 92 18.77 1.53 -12.31
N ASN A 93 19.20 2.48 -13.16
CA ASN A 93 20.11 2.22 -14.29
C ASN A 93 19.63 1.14 -15.28
N ILE A 94 18.34 1.13 -15.63
CA ILE A 94 17.80 0.20 -16.62
C ILE A 94 18.17 0.60 -18.05
N SER A 95 18.41 -0.41 -18.89
CA SER A 95 18.46 -0.21 -20.35
C SER A 95 17.06 0.02 -20.91
N ALA A 96 16.97 0.62 -22.10
CA ALA A 96 15.70 0.74 -22.83
C ALA A 96 15.05 -0.63 -23.16
N SER A 97 15.83 -1.73 -23.09
CA SER A 97 15.37 -3.10 -23.29
C SER A 97 14.83 -3.77 -22.03
N PHE A 98 14.88 -3.12 -20.86
CA PHE A 98 14.35 -3.70 -19.64
C PHE A 98 12.82 -3.84 -19.73
N PRO A 99 12.25 -5.00 -19.41
CA PRO A 99 10.83 -5.25 -19.60
C PRO A 99 9.98 -4.35 -18.70
N GLN A 100 8.87 -3.87 -19.25
CA GLN A 100 7.84 -3.18 -18.48
C GLN A 100 7.16 -4.17 -17.51
N LEU A 101 6.60 -3.63 -16.42
CA LEU A 101 5.83 -4.42 -15.48
C LEU A 101 4.47 -4.78 -16.07
N ASP A 102 4.26 -6.06 -16.39
CA ASP A 102 2.97 -6.58 -16.86
C ASP A 102 2.25 -7.28 -15.70
N ILE A 103 1.26 -6.58 -15.13
CA ILE A 103 0.48 -7.05 -13.99
C ILE A 103 -0.29 -8.34 -14.31
N ALA A 104 -0.83 -8.49 -15.53
CA ALA A 104 -1.57 -9.68 -15.92
C ALA A 104 -0.63 -10.89 -16.04
N ASN A 105 0.57 -10.68 -16.57
CA ASN A 105 1.60 -11.71 -16.58
C ASN A 105 2.04 -12.11 -15.16
N GLU A 106 2.22 -11.14 -14.26
CA GLU A 106 2.55 -11.42 -12.85
C GLU A 106 1.48 -12.25 -12.15
N MET A 107 0.20 -11.93 -12.36
CA MET A 107 -0.92 -12.75 -11.86
C MET A 107 -0.89 -14.17 -12.43
N ASN A 108 -0.61 -14.33 -13.73
CA ASN A 108 -0.49 -15.65 -14.35
C ASN A 108 0.68 -16.46 -13.79
N ILE A 109 1.83 -15.82 -13.52
CA ILE A 109 2.99 -16.45 -12.90
C ILE A 109 2.65 -16.93 -11.48
N ALA A 110 2.03 -16.07 -10.67
CA ALA A 110 1.62 -16.41 -9.31
C ALA A 110 0.58 -17.54 -9.31
N PHE A 111 -0.42 -17.51 -10.19
CA PHE A 111 -1.42 -18.57 -10.31
C PHE A 111 -0.79 -19.91 -10.71
N LYS A 112 0.07 -19.90 -11.75
CA LYS A 112 0.77 -21.11 -12.21
C LYS A 112 1.61 -21.71 -11.09
N SER A 113 2.32 -20.88 -10.31
CA SER A 113 3.17 -21.32 -9.20
C SER A 113 2.44 -22.20 -8.18
N ILE A 114 1.16 -21.91 -7.92
CA ILE A 114 0.32 -22.67 -6.98
C ILE A 114 -0.18 -23.95 -7.62
N THR A 115 -0.59 -23.90 -8.89
CA THR A 115 -1.16 -25.05 -9.61
C THR A 115 -0.12 -26.09 -10.02
N SER A 116 1.13 -25.70 -10.24
CA SER A 116 2.22 -26.59 -10.63
C SER A 116 2.99 -27.20 -9.46
N ALA A 117 2.84 -26.64 -8.26
CA ALA A 117 3.43 -27.21 -7.05
C ALA A 117 2.64 -28.45 -6.63
N SER A 118 3.26 -29.64 -6.70
CA SER A 118 2.66 -30.89 -6.25
C SER A 118 3.16 -31.30 -4.85
N ALA A 119 2.22 -31.91 -4.11
CA ALA A 119 2.32 -32.69 -2.87
C ALA A 119 2.43 -32.02 -1.48
N ASP A 120 3.08 -30.86 -1.28
CA ASP A 120 3.16 -30.23 0.05
C ASP A 120 2.72 -28.74 0.07
N GLN A 121 1.76 -28.43 0.95
CA GLN A 121 1.25 -27.06 1.18
C GLN A 121 2.32 -26.14 1.79
N LEU A 122 3.22 -26.69 2.61
CA LEU A 122 4.27 -25.91 3.26
C LEU A 122 5.29 -25.41 2.23
N ASP A 123 5.77 -26.31 1.36
CA ASP A 123 6.68 -25.99 0.25
C ASP A 123 6.06 -24.98 -0.72
N THR A 124 4.77 -25.13 -1.02
CA THR A 124 4.03 -24.19 -1.89
C THR A 124 3.99 -22.77 -1.29
N THR A 125 3.77 -22.66 0.02
CA THR A 125 3.73 -21.37 0.72
C THR A 125 5.10 -20.70 0.70
N ILE A 126 6.16 -21.44 1.04
CA ILE A 126 7.55 -20.93 1.02
C ILE A 126 7.94 -20.48 -0.39
N TYR A 127 7.61 -21.28 -1.40
CA TYR A 127 7.88 -20.96 -2.80
C TYR A 127 7.16 -19.67 -3.25
N SER A 128 5.86 -19.53 -2.95
CA SER A 128 5.09 -18.34 -3.30
C SER A 128 5.63 -17.07 -2.65
N LYS A 129 6.04 -17.13 -1.37
CA LYS A 129 6.72 -16.01 -0.68
C LYS A 129 8.02 -15.62 -1.38
N LYS A 130 8.86 -16.61 -1.68
CA LYS A 130 10.15 -16.41 -2.36
C LYS A 130 9.97 -15.81 -3.76
N LEU A 131 8.99 -16.30 -4.51
CA LEU A 131 8.64 -15.78 -5.83
C LEU A 131 8.26 -14.30 -5.75
N GLY A 132 7.37 -13.90 -4.82
CA GLY A 132 7.00 -12.49 -4.65
C GLY A 132 8.20 -11.58 -4.37
N LEU A 133 9.12 -12.04 -3.51
CA LEU A 133 10.37 -11.32 -3.23
C LEU A 133 11.28 -11.21 -4.47
N GLU A 134 11.43 -12.28 -5.24
CA GLU A 134 12.22 -12.29 -6.48
C GLU A 134 11.62 -11.34 -7.53
N ARG A 135 10.29 -11.34 -7.70
CA ARG A 135 9.60 -10.44 -8.63
C ARG A 135 9.73 -8.98 -8.19
N ALA A 136 9.57 -8.69 -6.90
CA ALA A 136 9.75 -7.34 -6.36
C ALA A 136 11.14 -6.79 -6.68
N ARG A 137 12.19 -7.55 -6.32
CA ARG A 137 13.58 -7.16 -6.58
C ARG A 137 13.88 -7.05 -8.06
N PHE A 138 13.30 -7.90 -8.90
CA PHE A 138 13.48 -7.82 -10.34
C PHE A 138 13.08 -6.46 -10.89
N TYR A 139 11.96 -5.89 -10.41
CA TYR A 139 11.46 -4.58 -10.84
C TYR A 139 11.88 -3.40 -9.94
N GLY A 140 12.73 -3.61 -8.94
CA GLY A 140 13.30 -2.55 -8.09
C GLY A 140 12.48 -2.18 -6.85
N TRP A 141 11.67 -3.11 -6.33
CA TRP A 141 11.04 -3.02 -5.00
C TRP A 141 11.71 -3.99 -4.02
N TYR A 142 11.64 -3.68 -2.73
CA TYR A 142 12.36 -4.46 -1.71
C TYR A 142 11.63 -5.75 -1.32
N ASP A 143 10.30 -5.78 -1.41
CA ASP A 143 9.46 -6.90 -1.03
C ASP A 143 8.16 -6.98 -1.87
N GLY A 144 7.45 -8.11 -1.76
CA GLY A 144 6.22 -8.36 -2.51
C GLY A 144 5.06 -7.45 -2.11
N TYR A 145 5.03 -6.96 -0.87
CA TYR A 145 4.01 -6.01 -0.42
C TYR A 145 4.14 -4.68 -1.17
N GLN A 146 5.33 -4.10 -1.24
CA GLN A 146 5.59 -2.86 -1.96
C GLN A 146 5.26 -2.97 -3.45
N LEU A 147 5.67 -4.07 -4.08
CA LEU A 147 5.36 -4.35 -5.48
C LEU A 147 3.84 -4.41 -5.71
N THR A 148 3.12 -5.17 -4.90
CA THR A 148 1.67 -5.35 -5.10
C THR A 148 0.85 -4.10 -4.75
N LYS A 149 1.31 -3.28 -3.80
CA LYS A 149 0.73 -1.94 -3.57
C LYS A 149 0.96 -1.01 -4.76
N ALA A 150 2.16 -1.03 -5.35
CA ALA A 150 2.44 -0.26 -6.56
C ALA A 150 1.55 -0.70 -7.74
N MET A 151 1.39 -2.01 -7.95
CA MET A 151 0.46 -2.56 -8.94
C MET A 151 -0.98 -2.12 -8.69
N GLY A 152 -1.43 -2.11 -7.43
CA GLY A 152 -2.74 -1.62 -7.03
C GLY A 152 -2.97 -0.17 -7.46
N GLU A 153 -1.98 0.71 -7.24
CA GLU A 153 -2.05 2.10 -7.71
C GLU A 153 -2.13 2.21 -9.23
N MET A 154 -1.34 1.43 -9.96
CA MET A 154 -1.35 1.43 -11.43
C MET A 154 -2.72 1.01 -11.98
N ILE A 155 -3.31 -0.05 -11.40
CA ILE A 155 -4.63 -0.53 -11.79
C ILE A 155 -5.73 0.50 -11.47
N ILE A 156 -5.66 1.17 -10.32
CA ILE A 156 -6.58 2.25 -9.98
C ILE A 156 -6.47 3.38 -10.98
N ASN A 157 -5.25 3.83 -11.28
CA ASN A 157 -5.03 4.92 -12.22
C ASN A 157 -5.52 4.58 -13.63
N GLU A 158 -5.33 3.34 -14.07
CA GLU A 158 -5.84 2.84 -15.36
C GLU A 158 -7.37 2.75 -15.39
N CYS A 159 -7.99 2.24 -14.31
CA CYS A 159 -9.42 1.91 -14.31
C CYS A 159 -10.35 3.07 -13.90
N LYS A 160 -9.84 4.11 -13.23
CA LYS A 160 -10.65 5.18 -12.61
C LYS A 160 -11.58 5.91 -13.59
N ALA A 161 -11.20 6.02 -14.87
CA ALA A 161 -11.85 6.90 -15.86
C ALA A 161 -12.03 8.33 -15.28
N ASP A 162 -13.27 8.81 -15.20
CA ASP A 162 -13.61 10.14 -14.68
C ASP A 162 -13.80 10.16 -13.15
N THR A 163 -13.64 9.04 -12.45
CA THR A 163 -13.75 8.99 -10.99
C THR A 163 -12.62 9.81 -10.35
N PRO A 164 -12.91 10.81 -9.51
CA PRO A 164 -11.90 11.50 -8.71
C PRO A 164 -11.21 10.51 -7.77
N VAL A 165 -9.89 10.50 -7.75
CA VAL A 165 -9.10 9.58 -6.92
C VAL A 165 -8.11 10.34 -6.07
N LEU A 166 -8.05 9.97 -4.80
CA LEU A 166 -7.06 10.42 -3.84
C LEU A 166 -6.23 9.24 -3.36
N ILE A 167 -4.91 9.26 -3.57
CA ILE A 167 -3.99 8.26 -3.02
C ILE A 167 -3.22 8.87 -1.84
N ILE A 168 -3.29 8.22 -0.68
CA ILE A 168 -2.48 8.57 0.48
C ILE A 168 -1.38 7.52 0.64
N ARG A 169 -0.12 7.94 0.67
CA ARG A 169 1.06 7.10 0.83
C ARG A 169 1.70 7.33 2.20
N PRO A 170 1.24 6.66 3.26
CA PRO A 170 1.90 6.70 4.55
C PRO A 170 3.24 5.97 4.54
N THR A 171 4.16 6.42 5.40
CA THR A 171 5.39 5.69 5.74
C THR A 171 5.11 4.68 6.86
N ILE A 172 6.08 4.36 7.72
CA ILE A 172 5.85 3.39 8.80
C ILE A 172 4.90 4.03 9.82
N ILE A 173 3.68 3.50 9.89
CA ILE A 173 2.68 4.00 10.83
C ILE A 173 2.96 3.41 12.21
N GLU A 174 3.15 4.28 13.20
CA GLU A 174 3.38 3.91 14.59
C GLU A 174 2.31 4.51 15.51
N SER A 175 2.48 4.32 16.82
CA SER A 175 1.52 4.73 17.84
C SER A 175 1.11 6.20 17.72
N SER A 176 -0.14 6.49 18.08
CA SER A 176 -0.68 7.86 18.04
C SER A 176 0.13 8.85 18.87
N TYR A 177 0.20 10.08 18.37
CA TYR A 177 0.81 11.19 19.08
C TYR A 177 -0.17 11.79 20.11
N GLU A 178 -1.43 11.97 19.73
CA GLU A 178 -2.46 12.65 20.54
C GLU A 178 -3.77 11.85 20.61
N GLU A 179 -4.34 11.38 19.48
CA GLU A 179 -5.66 10.73 19.45
C GLU A 179 -5.58 9.22 19.14
N PRO A 180 -6.32 8.35 19.86
CA PRO A 180 -7.27 8.63 20.94
C PRO A 180 -6.62 8.98 22.30
N PHE A 181 -5.34 8.63 22.48
CA PHE A 181 -4.46 9.09 23.55
C PHE A 181 -3.01 8.74 23.18
N PRO A 182 -2.01 9.50 23.66
CA PRO A 182 -0.61 9.28 23.29
C PRO A 182 -0.15 7.84 23.52
N GLY A 183 0.49 7.23 22.53
CA GLY A 183 1.00 5.86 22.58
C GLY A 183 -0.04 4.77 22.26
N TRP A 184 -1.27 5.12 21.90
CA TRP A 184 -2.24 4.11 21.46
C TRP A 184 -1.81 3.45 20.14
N ILE A 185 -1.83 2.12 20.12
CA ILE A 185 -1.64 1.28 18.93
C ILE A 185 -2.41 -0.03 19.09
N GLN A 186 -2.83 -0.63 17.97
CA GLN A 186 -3.47 -1.94 17.97
C GLN A 186 -2.54 -3.03 17.44
N GLY A 187 -2.06 -3.88 18.36
CA GLY A 187 -1.11 -4.95 18.07
C GLY A 187 0.33 -4.45 18.00
N TYR A 188 1.25 -5.36 17.69
CA TYR A 188 2.66 -5.03 17.41
C TYR A 188 2.89 -5.15 15.91
N LYS A 189 3.21 -4.03 15.25
CA LYS A 189 3.44 -3.98 13.80
C LYS A 189 4.73 -3.22 13.49
N ALA A 190 5.26 -3.46 12.30
CA ALA A 190 6.42 -2.76 11.75
C ALA A 190 7.59 -2.59 12.76
N ALA A 191 7.83 -1.39 13.30
CA ALA A 191 8.96 -1.14 14.19
C ALA A 191 8.68 -1.49 15.67
N ASP A 192 7.43 -1.68 16.07
CA ASP A 192 7.04 -1.96 17.47
C ASP A 192 7.87 -3.07 18.14
N PRO A 193 8.10 -4.25 17.52
CA PRO A 193 8.84 -5.32 18.19
C PRO A 193 10.28 -4.91 18.52
N VAL A 194 10.89 -4.09 17.68
CA VAL A 194 12.26 -3.58 17.87
C VAL A 194 12.26 -2.54 18.99
N LEU A 195 11.35 -1.56 18.92
CA LEU A 195 11.20 -0.48 19.92
C LEU A 195 10.94 -1.04 21.32
N ILE A 196 10.05 -2.03 21.43
CA ILE A 196 9.72 -2.67 22.71
C ILE A 196 10.87 -3.52 23.23
N SER A 197 11.56 -4.27 22.36
CA SER A 197 12.71 -5.08 22.78
C SER A 197 13.84 -4.19 23.30
N TYR A 198 14.06 -3.04 22.67
CA TYR A 198 15.00 -2.03 23.17
C TYR A 198 14.54 -1.44 24.50
N GLY A 199 13.30 -0.97 24.60
CA GLY A 199 12.75 -0.42 25.84
C GLY A 199 12.73 -1.40 27.02
N LYS A 200 12.68 -2.71 26.76
CA LYS A 200 12.80 -3.78 27.77
C LYS A 200 14.26 -4.16 28.10
N GLY A 201 15.25 -3.56 27.44
CA GLY A 201 16.67 -3.92 27.59
C GLY A 201 17.03 -5.29 27.00
N GLN A 202 16.17 -5.89 26.17
CA GLN A 202 16.41 -7.17 25.50
C GLN A 202 17.22 -6.99 24.20
N LEU A 203 17.18 -5.80 23.62
CA LEU A 203 18.01 -5.39 22.50
C LEU A 203 18.99 -4.30 23.00
N PRO A 204 20.23 -4.65 23.37
CA PRO A 204 21.15 -3.70 24.00
C PRO A 204 21.76 -2.69 23.02
N ALA A 205 21.69 -2.94 21.72
CA ALA A 205 22.14 -2.04 20.67
C ALA A 205 21.41 -2.34 19.35
N PHE A 206 21.19 -1.30 18.53
CA PHE A 206 20.68 -1.42 17.18
C PHE A 206 21.83 -1.20 16.17
N LEU A 207 22.10 -2.19 15.32
CA LEU A 207 23.15 -2.10 14.30
C LEU A 207 22.62 -1.36 13.07
N GLY A 208 23.10 -0.14 12.83
CA GLY A 208 22.73 0.66 11.68
C GLY A 208 23.55 1.95 11.60
N ASP A 209 23.39 2.68 10.51
CA ASP A 209 23.90 4.05 10.43
C ASP A 209 22.98 4.96 11.28
N PRO A 210 23.51 5.60 12.34
CA PRO A 210 22.72 6.42 13.25
C PRO A 210 22.06 7.62 12.55
N GLU A 211 22.63 8.08 11.44
CA GLU A 211 22.17 9.28 10.72
C GLU A 211 21.01 9.00 9.76
N ILE A 212 20.67 7.74 9.53
CA ILE A 212 19.56 7.37 8.65
C ILE A 212 18.24 7.83 9.28
N PRO A 213 17.37 8.54 8.53
CA PRO A 213 16.01 8.82 8.98
C PRO A 213 15.19 7.53 9.13
N SER A 214 14.63 7.33 10.31
CA SER A 214 13.55 6.39 10.56
C SER A 214 12.23 7.05 10.15
N ASP A 215 11.75 6.76 8.94
CA ASP A 215 10.54 7.39 8.41
C ASP A 215 9.27 6.78 9.04
N ILE A 216 9.00 7.27 10.25
CA ILE A 216 7.88 6.91 11.10
C ILE A 216 6.88 8.07 11.11
N ILE A 217 5.58 7.74 11.09
CA ILE A 217 4.49 8.70 11.21
C ILE A 217 3.42 8.19 12.21
N PRO A 218 2.96 9.03 13.16
CA PRO A 218 1.86 8.66 14.05
C PRO A 218 0.55 8.39 13.31
N VAL A 219 -0.20 7.37 13.74
CA VAL A 219 -1.47 6.95 13.10
C VAL A 219 -2.51 8.07 13.00
N ASP A 220 -2.63 8.91 14.02
CA ASP A 220 -3.55 10.05 14.07
C ASP A 220 -3.18 11.13 13.06
N MET A 221 -1.89 11.36 12.80
CA MET A 221 -1.45 12.25 11.72
C MET A 221 -1.81 11.71 10.34
N VAL A 222 -1.74 10.39 10.13
CA VAL A 222 -2.18 9.75 8.88
C VAL A 222 -3.69 9.91 8.70
N VAL A 223 -4.48 9.65 9.75
CA VAL A 223 -5.94 9.83 9.74
C VAL A 223 -6.32 11.28 9.45
N ASN A 224 -5.66 12.24 10.10
CA ASN A 224 -5.87 13.67 9.85
C ASN A 224 -5.53 14.06 8.41
N THR A 225 -4.46 13.49 7.85
CA THR A 225 -4.11 13.68 6.43
C THR A 225 -5.21 13.15 5.50
N ILE A 226 -5.73 11.95 5.77
CA ILE A 226 -6.83 11.34 4.99
C ILE A 226 -8.07 12.25 5.04
N ILE A 227 -8.50 12.67 6.23
CA ILE A 227 -9.70 13.50 6.42
C ILE A 227 -9.54 14.85 5.73
N ALA A 228 -8.42 15.54 5.95
CA ALA A 228 -8.17 16.87 5.37
C ALA A 228 -8.09 16.82 3.85
N ALA A 229 -7.38 15.83 3.29
CA ALA A 229 -7.28 15.66 1.85
C ALA A 229 -8.62 15.22 1.22
N THR A 230 -9.39 14.38 1.91
CA THR A 230 -10.75 13.99 1.49
C THR A 230 -11.67 15.20 1.44
N ALA A 231 -11.67 16.06 2.46
CA ALA A 231 -12.48 17.27 2.48
C ALA A 231 -12.09 18.24 1.34
N LYS A 232 -10.78 18.43 1.12
CA LYS A 232 -10.27 19.30 0.05
C LYS A 232 -10.72 18.83 -1.34
N HIS A 233 -10.54 17.54 -1.64
CA HIS A 233 -10.81 16.98 -2.97
C HIS A 233 -12.29 16.67 -3.18
N GLY A 234 -12.99 16.33 -2.10
CA GLY A 234 -14.43 16.10 -2.11
C GLY A 234 -15.22 17.37 -2.45
N ILE A 235 -14.74 18.57 -2.10
CA ILE A 235 -15.41 19.82 -2.51
C ILE A 235 -15.12 20.15 -3.98
N GLN A 236 -13.93 19.83 -4.49
CA GLN A 236 -13.51 20.23 -5.83
C GLN A 236 -14.20 19.45 -6.95
N HIS A 237 -14.58 18.18 -6.71
CA HIS A 237 -15.21 17.30 -7.69
C HIS A 237 -14.47 17.22 -9.04
N LYS A 238 -13.14 17.41 -9.03
CA LYS A 238 -12.33 17.34 -10.24
C LYS A 238 -11.99 15.87 -10.54
N PRO A 239 -12.12 15.41 -11.79
CA PRO A 239 -11.79 14.03 -12.20
C PRO A 239 -10.27 13.77 -12.26
N GLU A 240 -9.52 14.28 -11.28
CA GLU A 240 -8.07 14.14 -11.18
C GLU A 240 -7.67 13.00 -10.24
N LEU A 241 -6.43 12.51 -10.40
CA LEU A 241 -5.78 11.65 -9.42
C LEU A 241 -4.77 12.50 -8.66
N SER A 242 -5.02 12.71 -7.38
CA SER A 242 -4.11 13.39 -6.46
C SER A 242 -3.40 12.39 -5.56
N VAL A 243 -2.13 12.66 -5.25
CA VAL A 243 -1.30 11.82 -4.38
C VAL A 243 -0.78 12.68 -3.23
N TYR A 244 -0.76 12.13 -2.01
CA TYR A 244 -0.05 12.72 -0.87
C TYR A 244 0.88 11.72 -0.21
N HIS A 245 2.07 12.15 0.18
CA HIS A 245 2.94 11.40 1.08
C HIS A 245 2.67 11.84 2.52
N ALA A 246 2.23 10.90 3.35
CA ALA A 246 2.11 11.11 4.79
C ALA A 246 3.39 10.55 5.44
N ALA A 247 4.41 11.41 5.56
CA ALA A 247 5.77 11.06 5.94
C ALA A 247 6.39 12.13 6.85
N SER A 248 7.42 11.79 7.62
CA SER A 248 8.15 12.73 8.48
C SER A 248 9.53 13.12 7.94
N SER A 249 10.13 12.26 7.12
CA SER A 249 11.57 12.30 6.77
C SER A 249 12.08 13.56 6.06
N VAL A 250 11.24 14.30 5.33
CA VAL A 250 11.69 15.48 4.55
C VAL A 250 11.70 16.77 5.40
N LEU A 251 10.75 16.91 6.33
CA LEU A 251 10.56 18.17 7.07
C LEU A 251 10.99 18.06 8.53
N ASN A 252 10.77 16.91 9.17
CA ASN A 252 11.09 16.70 10.58
C ASN A 252 11.56 15.24 10.79
N PRO A 253 12.75 14.88 10.26
CA PRO A 253 13.23 13.50 10.31
C PRO A 253 13.56 13.08 11.74
N LEU A 254 13.04 11.92 12.14
CA LEU A 254 13.50 11.20 13.32
C LEU A 254 14.66 10.29 12.91
N ARG A 255 15.86 10.48 13.44
CA ARG A 255 17.03 9.65 13.08
C ARG A 255 17.11 8.42 13.97
N ILE A 256 17.84 7.39 13.53
CA ILE A 256 18.02 6.15 14.31
C ILE A 256 18.62 6.44 15.69
N TYR A 257 19.56 7.39 15.82
CA TYR A 257 20.11 7.76 17.13
C TYR A 257 19.14 8.50 18.06
N ASP A 258 18.06 9.10 17.52
CA ASP A 258 17.03 9.72 18.35
C ASP A 258 16.15 8.67 19.05
N ILE A 259 16.20 7.42 18.56
CA ILE A 259 15.38 6.29 19.02
C ILE A 259 16.18 5.32 19.91
N PHE A 260 17.41 4.98 19.52
CA PHE A 260 18.24 3.92 20.12
C PHE A 260 19.55 4.43 20.72
#